data_AF-A0A1F4VEU1-F1
#
_entry.id   AF-A0A1F4VEU1-F1
#
_cell.length_a   1.000
_cell.length_b   1.000
_cell.length_c   1.000
_cell.angle_alpha   90.00
_cell.angle_beta   90.00
_cell.angle_gamma   90.00
#
_symmetry.space_group_name_H-M   'P 1'
#
loop_
_entity.id
_entity.type
_entity.pdbx_description
1 polymer ?
#
loop_
_entity_poly.entity_id
_entity_poly.type
_entity_poly.pdbx_seq_one_letter_code
_entity_poly.pdbx_strand_id
1 'polypeptide(L)'
;MKKVICIGNPVLHVLIKCLNHKGYDVLISRSYHDAAALLGKEGVVAVIIERDTVYGRDRAAGQAKELQKIIPTILFTTADTAKGVKYVVSTSWPNRLNRILHYLQEIEKESVR
;
A
#
# COMPACT_ATOMS: atom_id res chain seq x y z
N MET A 1 -16.07 -6.52 -5.22
CA MET A 1 -14.70 -7.11 -5.13
C MET A 1 -13.78 -6.00 -4.63
N LYS A 2 -12.95 -6.27 -3.61
CA LYS A 2 -12.07 -5.24 -3.01
C LYS A 2 -10.84 -5.06 -3.88
N LYS A 3 -10.37 -3.83 -4.02
CA LYS A 3 -9.20 -3.49 -4.82
C LYS A 3 -8.15 -2.81 -3.98
N VAL A 4 -6.88 -3.07 -4.28
CA VAL A 4 -5.76 -2.33 -3.72
C VAL A 4 -4.90 -1.77 -4.83
N ILE A 5 -4.42 -0.54 -4.67
CA ILE A 5 -3.49 0.06 -5.63
C ILE A 5 -2.06 -0.15 -5.11
N CYS A 6 -1.21 -0.80 -5.89
CA CYS A 6 0.19 -0.98 -5.60
C CYS A 6 1.03 0.01 -6.43
N ILE A 7 1.76 0.90 -5.75
CA ILE A 7 2.69 1.86 -6.37
C ILE A 7 4.11 1.33 -6.19
N GLY A 8 4.74 0.83 -7.25
CA GLY A 8 6.05 0.17 -7.15
C GLY A 8 6.49 -0.62 -8.41
N ASN A 9 7.70 -1.19 -8.39
CA ASN A 9 8.18 -2.14 -9.42
C ASN A 9 7.59 -3.55 -9.18
N PRO A 10 7.64 -4.46 -10.17
CA PRO A 10 6.99 -5.76 -10.13
C PRO A 10 7.70 -6.80 -9.24
N VAL A 11 8.62 -6.39 -8.35
CA VAL A 11 9.17 -7.29 -7.32
C VAL A 11 8.05 -7.73 -6.33
N LEU A 12 6.89 -7.08 -6.40
CA LEU A 12 5.66 -7.48 -5.73
C LEU A 12 4.93 -8.69 -6.34
N HIS A 13 5.49 -9.44 -7.30
CA HIS A 13 4.81 -10.63 -7.87
C HIS A 13 4.29 -11.61 -6.80
N VAL A 14 5.05 -11.84 -5.73
CA VAL A 14 4.59 -12.69 -4.60
C VAL A 14 3.47 -12.01 -3.83
N LEU A 15 3.59 -10.71 -3.55
CA LEU A 15 2.54 -9.94 -2.87
C LEU A 15 1.23 -9.95 -3.68
N ILE A 16 1.31 -9.68 -4.98
CA ILE A 16 0.17 -9.67 -5.90
C ILE A 16 -0.52 -11.04 -5.90
N LYS A 17 0.25 -12.13 -6.03
CA LYS A 17 -0.31 -13.49 -5.97
C LYS A 17 -1.02 -13.74 -4.64
N CYS A 18 -0.42 -13.34 -3.52
CA CYS A 18 -1.02 -13.50 -2.20
C CYS A 18 -2.30 -12.67 -2.03
N LEU A 19 -2.30 -11.41 -2.47
CA LEU A 19 -3.47 -10.53 -2.42
C LEU A 19 -4.62 -11.05 -3.30
N ASN A 20 -4.31 -11.48 -4.53
CA ASN A 20 -5.28 -12.12 -5.42
C ASN A 20 -5.88 -13.39 -4.78
N HIS A 21 -5.05 -14.24 -4.18
CA HIS A 21 -5.53 -15.44 -3.48
C HIS A 21 -6.40 -15.12 -2.25
N LYS A 22 -6.24 -13.92 -1.66
CA LYS A 22 -7.09 -13.42 -0.57
C LYS A 22 -8.31 -12.64 -1.07
N GLY A 23 -8.54 -12.57 -2.38
CA GLY A 23 -9.73 -11.96 -2.98
C GLY A 23 -9.63 -10.46 -3.24
N TYR A 24 -8.42 -9.87 -3.18
CA TYR A 24 -8.18 -8.51 -3.62
C TYR A 24 -7.81 -8.48 -5.10
N ASP A 25 -8.44 -7.59 -5.86
CA ASP A 25 -7.98 -7.23 -7.20
C ASP A 25 -6.88 -6.16 -7.08
N VAL A 26 -5.72 -6.42 -7.68
CA VAL A 26 -4.54 -5.57 -7.50
C VAL A 26 -4.33 -4.70 -8.73
N LEU A 27 -4.49 -3.39 -8.54
CA LEU A 27 -4.22 -2.39 -9.55
C LEU A 27 -2.76 -1.93 -9.42
N ILE A 28 -1.95 -2.16 -10.44
CA ILE A 28 -0.54 -1.76 -10.43
C ILE A 28 -0.40 -0.36 -11.03
N SER A 29 0.32 0.50 -10.31
CA SER A 29 0.71 1.82 -10.77
C SER A 29 2.23 1.99 -10.68
N ARG A 30 2.82 2.68 -11.66
CA ARG A 30 4.25 3.02 -11.65
C ARG A 30 4.54 4.35 -10.98
N SER A 31 3.52 5.15 -10.69
CA SER A 31 3.68 6.47 -10.11
C SER A 31 2.51 6.85 -9.21
N TYR A 32 2.74 7.83 -8.34
CA TYR A 32 1.68 8.49 -7.59
C TYR A 32 0.60 9.07 -8.52
N HIS A 33 1.04 9.71 -9.61
CA HIS A 33 0.13 10.38 -10.54
C HIS A 33 -0.87 9.39 -11.14
N ASP A 34 -0.40 8.24 -11.61
CA ASP A 34 -1.29 7.23 -12.20
C ASP A 34 -2.15 6.56 -11.13
N ALA A 35 -1.63 6.42 -9.91
CA ALA A 35 -2.40 5.89 -8.78
C ALA A 35 -3.55 6.81 -8.40
N ALA A 36 -3.36 8.14 -8.46
CA ALA A 36 -4.41 9.12 -8.18
C ALA A 36 -5.60 8.97 -9.15
N ALA A 37 -5.34 8.68 -10.43
CA ALA A 37 -6.40 8.39 -11.41
C ALA A 37 -7.18 7.09 -11.10
N LEU A 38 -6.60 6.19 -10.31
CA LEU A 38 -7.22 4.93 -9.91
C LEU A 38 -8.02 5.05 -8.60
N LEU A 39 -7.79 6.08 -7.78
CA LEU A 39 -8.49 6.27 -6.49
C LEU A 39 -10.00 6.41 -6.64
N GLY A 40 -10.47 6.98 -7.76
CA GLY A 40 -11.90 7.12 -8.06
C GLY A 40 -12.56 5.83 -8.55
N LYS A 41 -11.82 4.73 -8.70
CA LYS A 41 -12.42 3.45 -9.12
C LYS A 41 -13.17 2.80 -7.97
N GLU A 42 -14.36 2.30 -8.26
CA GLU A 42 -15.17 1.60 -7.29
C GLU A 42 -14.42 0.39 -6.69
N GLY A 43 -14.51 0.27 -5.37
CA GLY A 43 -13.99 -0.85 -4.60
C GLY A 43 -12.53 -0.74 -4.17
N VAL A 44 -11.83 0.37 -4.43
CA VAL A 44 -10.48 0.58 -3.89
C VAL A 44 -10.55 0.83 -2.37
N VAL A 45 -9.89 -0.03 -1.59
CA VAL A 45 -9.91 0.03 -0.11
C VAL A 45 -8.60 0.51 0.50
N ALA A 46 -7.48 0.38 -0.22
CA ALA A 46 -6.19 0.82 0.26
C ALA A 46 -5.19 1.07 -0.88
N VAL A 47 -4.17 1.89 -0.57
CA VAL A 47 -2.98 2.08 -1.40
C VAL A 47 -1.77 1.47 -0.69
N ILE A 48 -0.94 0.74 -1.43
CA ILE A 48 0.32 0.16 -0.95
C ILE A 48 1.46 0.84 -1.72
N ILE A 49 2.38 1.49 -1.01
CA ILE A 49 3.52 2.21 -1.60
C ILE A 49 4.81 1.47 -1.29
N GLU A 50 5.52 1.01 -2.32
CA GLU A 50 6.84 0.40 -2.20
C GLU A 50 7.96 1.43 -2.40
N ARG A 51 8.73 1.72 -1.34
CA ARG A 51 9.79 2.73 -1.35
C ARG A 51 10.87 2.49 -2.41
N ASP A 52 11.35 1.26 -2.57
CA ASP A 52 12.67 1.01 -3.19
C ASP A 52 12.70 1.19 -4.71
N THR A 53 11.59 1.62 -5.32
CA THR A 53 11.41 1.49 -6.76
C THR A 53 10.94 2.73 -7.50
N VAL A 54 10.28 3.68 -6.83
CA VAL A 54 9.69 4.84 -7.52
C VAL A 54 10.24 6.17 -7.01
N TYR A 55 10.62 6.26 -5.73
CA TYR A 55 10.95 7.53 -5.08
C TYR A 55 12.08 7.35 -4.05
N GLY A 56 12.99 8.32 -3.94
CA GLY A 56 13.88 8.39 -2.78
C GLY A 56 13.09 8.41 -1.46
N ARG A 57 13.70 7.96 -0.34
CA ARG A 57 13.00 7.66 0.94
C ARG A 57 11.99 8.72 1.36
N ASP A 58 12.40 9.99 1.31
CA ASP A 58 11.64 11.10 1.88
C ASP A 58 10.40 11.41 1.06
N ARG A 59 10.45 11.17 -0.26
CA ARG A 59 9.34 11.42 -1.17
C ARG A 59 8.24 10.36 -1.05
N ALA A 60 8.58 9.10 -0.81
CA ALA A 60 7.59 8.04 -0.55
C ALA A 60 6.81 8.29 0.77
N ALA A 61 7.51 8.72 1.82
CA ALA A 61 6.87 9.06 3.09
C ALA A 61 5.96 10.29 2.97
N GLY A 62 6.39 11.34 2.26
CA GLY A 62 5.56 12.51 1.98
C GLY A 62 4.27 12.16 1.23
N GLN A 63 4.38 11.35 0.18
CA GLN A 63 3.21 10.90 -0.59
C GLN A 63 2.26 10.02 0.22
N ALA A 64 2.79 9.12 1.05
CA ALA A 64 1.97 8.29 1.93
C ALA A 64 1.15 9.14 2.91
N LYS A 65 1.72 10.24 3.43
CA LYS A 65 1.02 11.17 4.32
C LYS A 65 -0.11 11.93 3.64
N GLU A 66 0.06 12.30 2.38
CA GLU A 66 -1.01 12.98 1.64
C GLU A 66 -2.11 12.00 1.26
N LEU A 67 -1.76 10.79 0.80
CA LEU A 67 -2.74 9.76 0.44
C LEU A 67 -3.55 9.25 1.62
N GLN A 68 -2.94 9.06 2.79
CA GLN A 68 -3.67 8.58 3.97
C GLN A 68 -4.76 9.52 4.46
N LYS A 69 -4.77 10.80 4.03
CA LYS A 69 -5.87 11.74 4.30
C LYS A 69 -7.12 11.42 3.46
N ILE A 70 -6.94 10.70 2.36
CA ILE A 70 -7.98 10.38 1.37
C ILE A 70 -8.39 8.92 1.50
N ILE A 71 -7.42 8.02 1.64
CA ILE A 71 -7.63 6.57 1.65
C ILE A 71 -6.57 5.87 2.51
N PRO A 72 -6.91 4.77 3.23
CA PRO A 72 -5.92 4.00 3.95
C PRO A 72 -4.69 3.66 3.10
N THR A 73 -3.51 4.05 3.61
CA THR A 73 -2.25 3.93 2.87
C THR A 73 -1.23 3.16 3.69
N ILE A 74 -0.70 2.09 3.11
CA ILE A 74 0.34 1.23 3.67
C ILE A 74 1.66 1.61 3.01
N LEU A 75 2.60 2.12 3.79
CA LEU A 75 3.94 2.45 3.34
C LEU A 75 4.91 1.31 3.66
N PHE A 76 5.53 0.76 2.63
CA PHE A 76 6.61 -0.20 2.73
C PHE A 76 7.96 0.52 2.66
N THR A 77 8.73 0.52 3.76
CA THR A 77 9.98 1.29 3.89
C THR A 77 10.94 0.68 4.91
N THR A 78 12.26 0.93 4.79
CA THR A 78 13.22 0.62 5.87
C THR A 78 13.00 1.57 7.05
N ALA A 79 13.18 1.08 8.28
CA ALA A 79 13.05 1.87 9.50
C ALA A 79 13.86 3.19 9.40
N ASP A 80 13.28 4.26 9.95
CA ASP A 80 13.84 5.60 10.20
C ASP A 80 13.15 6.80 9.49
N THR A 81 12.23 6.59 8.55
CA THR A 81 11.67 7.72 7.75
C THR A 81 10.14 7.87 7.70
N ALA A 82 9.36 7.02 8.37
CA ALA A 82 7.89 6.99 8.24
C ALA A 82 7.11 7.82 9.30
N LYS A 83 7.71 8.87 9.87
CA LYS A 83 7.07 9.64 10.95
C LYS A 83 5.72 10.22 10.49
N GLY A 84 4.63 9.77 11.09
CA GLY A 84 3.27 10.27 10.79
C GLY A 84 2.50 9.47 9.74
N VAL A 85 3.01 8.33 9.27
CA VAL A 85 2.24 7.38 8.45
C VAL A 85 1.63 6.30 9.37
N LYS A 86 0.33 6.02 9.24
CA LYS A 86 -0.39 5.09 10.13
C LYS A 86 0.04 3.63 9.94
N TYR A 87 0.05 3.15 8.70
CA TYR A 87 0.37 1.76 8.38
C TYR A 87 1.76 1.67 7.75
N VAL A 88 2.74 1.18 8.52
CA VAL A 88 4.14 1.10 8.09
C VAL A 88 4.64 -0.32 8.21
N VAL A 89 5.25 -0.84 7.14
CA VAL A 89 5.84 -2.18 7.10
C VAL A 89 7.33 -2.08 6.86
N SER A 90 8.13 -2.59 7.81
CA SER A 90 9.59 -2.64 7.69
C SER A 90 10.07 -3.82 6.82
N THR A 91 11.28 -3.70 6.28
CA THR A 91 11.78 -4.52 5.15
C THR A 91 12.31 -5.91 5.50
N SER A 92 12.30 -6.36 6.77
CA SER A 92 12.80 -7.71 7.09
C SER A 92 11.79 -8.81 6.67
N TRP A 93 12.22 -9.67 5.75
CA TRP A 93 11.51 -10.92 5.43
C TRP A 93 11.66 -11.93 6.58
N PRO A 94 10.69 -12.85 6.83
CA PRO A 94 9.45 -13.08 6.09
C PRO A 94 8.22 -12.26 6.56
N ASN A 95 8.40 -11.41 7.56
CA ASN A 95 7.29 -10.80 8.32
C ASN A 95 6.48 -9.73 7.57
N ARG A 96 6.94 -9.28 6.40
CA ARG A 96 6.32 -8.19 5.62
C ARG A 96 4.92 -8.51 5.07
N LEU A 97 4.72 -9.70 4.51
CA LEU A 97 3.44 -10.06 3.87
C LEU A 97 2.33 -10.19 4.91
N ASN A 98 2.62 -10.89 6.00
CA ASN A 98 1.67 -11.07 7.09
C ASN A 98 1.26 -9.73 7.70
N ARG A 99 2.17 -8.77 7.78
CA ARG A 99 1.87 -7.42 8.27
C ARG A 99 0.97 -6.63 7.32
N ILE A 100 1.21 -6.71 6.01
CA ILE A 100 0.32 -6.08 5.01
C ILE A 100 -1.08 -6.67 5.11
N LEU A 101 -1.20 -8.00 5.16
CA LEU A 101 -2.50 -8.68 5.28
C LEU A 101 -3.22 -8.32 6.59
N HIS A 102 -2.48 -8.23 7.70
CA HIS A 102 -3.02 -7.76 8.97
C HIS A 102 -3.58 -6.35 8.86
N TYR A 103 -2.84 -5.41 8.25
CA TYR A 103 -3.32 -4.04 8.07
C TYR A 103 -4.54 -3.94 7.17
N LEU A 104 -4.60 -4.72 6.09
CA LEU A 104 -5.80 -4.78 5.26
C LEU A 104 -7.02 -5.28 6.06
N GLN A 105 -6.85 -6.28 6.93
CA GLN A 105 -7.93 -6.73 7.82
C GLN A 105 -8.35 -5.66 8.84
N GLU A 106 -7.41 -4.89 9.40
CA GLU A 106 -7.73 -3.78 10.30
C GLU A 106 -8.50 -2.66 9.59
N ILE A 107 -8.03 -2.25 8.41
CA ILE A 107 -8.68 -1.24 7.56
C ILE A 107 -10.14 -1.63 7.26
N GLU A 108 -10.35 -2.91 6.96
CA GLU A 108 -11.69 -3.44 6.69
C GLU A 108 -12.59 -3.41 7.93
N LYS A 109 -12.06 -3.71 9.12
CA LYS A 109 -12.83 -3.61 10.37
C LYS A 109 -13.17 -2.17 10.73
N GLU A 110 -12.28 -1.23 10.44
CA GLU A 110 -12.52 0.21 10.66
C GLU A 110 -13.58 0.77 9.71
N SER A 111 -13.67 0.25 8.49
CA SER A 111 -14.61 0.74 7.46
C SER A 111 -16.05 0.25 7.63
N VAL A 112 -16.31 -0.68 8.56
CA VAL A 112 -17.63 -1.27 8.85
C VAL A 112 -18.31 -0.61 10.07
N ARG A 113 -17.64 0.35 10.73
CA ARG A 113 -18.18 1.15 11.83
C ARG A 113 -18.63 2.52 11.35
#